data_AF-A0AAQ2UD43-F1
#
_entry.id   AF-A0AAQ2UD43-F1
#
_cell.length_a   1.000
_cell.length_b   1.000
_cell.length_c   1.000
_cell.angle_alpha   90.00
_cell.angle_beta   90.00
_cell.angle_gamma   90.00
#
_symmetry.space_group_name_H-M   'P 1'
#
loop_
_entity.id
_entity.type
_entity.pdbx_description
1 polymer ?
#
loop_
_entity_poly.entity_id
_entity_poly.type
_entity_poly.pdbx_seq_one_letter_code
_entity_poly.pdbx_strand_id
1 'polypeptide(L)'
;MRTSGVLMHISSLPSPYGIGTMGKEARKFADFLKRAGQKYWQILPICPTSYGDSPYQSFSSFAGNPYFIDLEYLCKEKLLTKKECESFSWGTNPRYVDYGQMYASRYPLLKKAYDRFRKNEPEDFAAFCKDEAEWLDEYALFMALKDANGGVAWYEWEKDLKTRKTEALKEARVTYAEDIAFYKMLQYLFFKQWWDLKAYVNDLGIEIIGDVPIYVAGDSADVWANPGQFYLDEELNPIDVAGCPPDAFSADGQLWGNPLFRWDAMKKDGYSWWTKRVKAMSKLYDIVRIDHFRGFDSYYAIPAKDDTARNGEWRKGPGMDLFRTMEKKLGKLNIIVEDLGFLTPSVLKLVKDSGFPGMKVIQFAFDSREGSDYLPHNYEKHCVVYTGTHDNDTLMGWMKTAPKASVKFAKEYLNLTEEEGFNWGMMRGAWASVGDMAIVPMQDLIGIGSEGRMNTPSTLGGNWEWRATSDQITGKLAKRLYKYMEMYGRLNKDQEEEEETEAEEKKVSAEEK
;
A
#
# COMPACT_ATOMS: atom_id res chain seq x y z
N MET A 1 2.30 22.98 6.81
CA MET A 1 1.27 22.84 7.88
C MET A 1 1.60 21.54 8.57
N ARG A 2 1.61 21.52 9.91
CA ARG A 2 2.04 20.34 10.67
C ARG A 2 0.87 19.39 10.86
N THR A 3 1.05 18.14 10.49
CA THR A 3 0.00 17.12 10.43
C THR A 3 0.54 15.78 10.90
N SER A 4 -0.35 14.84 11.19
CA SER A 4 -0.01 13.48 11.59
C SER A 4 -0.93 12.43 10.98
N GLY A 5 -0.47 11.18 11.00
CA GLY A 5 -1.28 10.04 10.61
C GLY A 5 -0.77 8.72 11.14
N VAL A 6 -1.52 7.66 10.83
CA VAL A 6 -1.21 6.30 11.25
C VAL A 6 -1.09 5.39 10.02
N LEU A 7 0.00 4.62 9.96
CA LEU A 7 0.18 3.54 9.01
C LEU A 7 -0.48 2.27 9.56
N MET A 8 -1.54 1.81 8.90
CA MET A 8 -2.29 0.61 9.25
C MET A 8 -2.94 0.03 8.00
N HIS A 9 -2.42 -1.09 7.48
CA HIS A 9 -3.01 -1.68 6.28
C HIS A 9 -4.39 -2.30 6.58
N ILE A 10 -5.23 -2.39 5.54
CA ILE A 10 -6.60 -2.94 5.66
C ILE A 10 -6.55 -4.37 6.18
N SER A 11 -5.61 -5.20 5.71
CA SER A 11 -5.47 -6.60 6.15
C SER A 11 -5.29 -6.74 7.66
N SER A 12 -4.67 -5.75 8.30
CA SER A 12 -4.34 -5.75 9.73
C SER A 12 -5.53 -5.38 10.63
N LEU A 13 -6.66 -4.94 10.06
CA LEU A 13 -7.84 -4.58 10.84
C LEU A 13 -8.44 -5.82 11.54
N PRO A 14 -9.02 -5.66 12.75
CA PRO A 14 -9.58 -6.76 13.56
C PRO A 14 -10.95 -7.25 13.04
N SER A 15 -11.14 -7.33 11.73
CA SER A 15 -12.40 -7.80 11.13
C SER A 15 -12.63 -9.29 11.38
N PRO A 16 -13.89 -9.76 11.40
CA PRO A 16 -14.17 -11.19 11.37
C PRO A 16 -13.69 -11.81 10.04
N TYR A 17 -13.70 -13.14 9.95
CA TYR A 17 -13.43 -13.88 8.71
C TYR A 17 -12.00 -13.76 8.16
N GLY A 18 -11.01 -13.81 9.06
CA GLY A 18 -9.61 -14.18 8.78
C GLY A 18 -8.68 -13.04 8.38
N ILE A 19 -9.20 -11.95 7.83
CA ILE A 19 -8.44 -10.78 7.38
C ILE A 19 -9.25 -9.52 7.59
N GLY A 20 -8.59 -8.38 7.77
CA GLY A 20 -9.25 -7.08 7.77
C GLY A 20 -9.92 -6.75 6.43
N THR A 21 -11.08 -6.07 6.47
CA THR A 21 -11.92 -5.74 5.31
C THR A 21 -12.38 -4.28 5.35
N MET A 22 -13.00 -3.80 4.27
CA MET A 22 -13.56 -2.45 4.16
C MET A 22 -14.91 -2.27 4.87
N GLY A 23 -15.18 -3.10 5.88
CA GLY A 23 -16.44 -3.13 6.61
C GLY A 23 -16.46 -2.29 7.88
N LYS A 24 -17.18 -2.79 8.89
CA LYS A 24 -17.42 -2.10 10.16
C LYS A 24 -16.13 -1.72 10.91
N GLU A 25 -15.13 -2.60 10.92
CA GLU A 25 -13.89 -2.35 11.66
C GLU A 25 -13.01 -1.29 10.99
N ALA A 26 -13.06 -1.14 9.66
CA ALA A 26 -12.42 -0.03 8.96
C ALA A 26 -13.01 1.33 9.37
N ARG A 27 -14.35 1.41 9.46
CA ARG A 27 -15.05 2.64 9.91
C ARG A 27 -14.73 2.97 11.37
N LYS A 28 -14.70 1.97 12.26
CA LYS A 28 -14.28 2.17 13.66
C LYS A 28 -12.83 2.65 13.77
N PHE A 29 -11.96 2.19 12.88
CA PHE A 29 -10.58 2.66 12.83
C PHE A 29 -10.52 4.13 12.37
N ALA A 30 -11.29 4.51 11.35
CA ALA A 30 -11.43 5.92 10.96
C ALA A 30 -11.97 6.80 12.12
N ASP A 31 -12.97 6.33 12.87
CA ASP A 31 -13.46 7.01 14.06
C ASP A 31 -12.38 7.12 15.16
N PHE A 32 -11.53 6.11 15.29
CA PHE A 32 -10.38 6.14 16.19
C PHE A 32 -9.38 7.22 15.76
N LEU A 33 -9.10 7.33 14.47
CA LEU A 33 -8.22 8.37 13.92
C LEU A 33 -8.80 9.78 14.14
N LYS A 34 -10.11 9.98 13.92
CA LYS A 34 -10.79 11.26 14.23
C LYS A 34 -10.63 11.60 15.71
N ARG A 35 -10.98 10.68 16.62
CA ARG A 35 -10.81 10.91 18.07
C ARG A 35 -9.37 11.12 18.52
N ALA A 36 -8.39 10.67 17.74
CA ALA A 36 -6.98 10.83 18.02
C ALA A 36 -6.36 12.07 17.35
N GLY A 37 -7.17 12.92 16.70
CA GLY A 37 -6.75 14.15 16.04
C GLY A 37 -5.87 13.93 14.81
N GLN A 38 -5.99 12.78 14.14
CA GLN A 38 -5.16 12.44 12.97
C GLN A 38 -5.74 13.02 11.68
N LYS A 39 -4.86 13.47 10.76
CA LYS A 39 -5.24 13.92 9.42
C LYS A 39 -5.14 12.79 8.39
N TYR A 40 -4.23 11.83 8.57
CA TYR A 40 -3.97 10.81 7.56
C TYR A 40 -4.14 9.37 8.04
N TRP A 41 -4.68 8.53 7.15
CA TRP A 41 -4.59 7.08 7.23
C TRP A 41 -3.72 6.58 6.07
N GLN A 42 -2.54 6.04 6.38
CA GLN A 42 -1.70 5.43 5.37
C GLN A 42 -1.93 3.92 5.28
N ILE A 43 -2.02 3.41 4.05
CA ILE A 43 -2.18 2.01 3.73
C ILE A 43 -1.13 1.56 2.72
N LEU A 44 -0.86 0.25 2.69
CA LEU A 44 -0.09 -0.42 1.64
C LEU A 44 -0.95 -0.59 0.37
N PRO A 45 -0.37 -1.04 -0.77
CA PRO A 45 -1.14 -1.26 -1.99
C PRO A 45 -2.34 -2.18 -1.78
N ILE A 46 -3.51 -1.81 -2.32
CA ILE A 46 -4.76 -2.57 -2.15
C ILE A 46 -5.02 -3.58 -3.27
N CYS A 47 -4.01 -3.81 -4.12
CA CYS A 47 -4.15 -4.63 -5.32
C CYS A 47 -4.12 -6.14 -5.00
N PRO A 48 -4.70 -7.01 -5.84
CA PRO A 48 -4.70 -8.46 -5.62
C PRO A 48 -3.28 -9.01 -5.52
N THR A 49 -2.96 -9.70 -4.43
CA THR A 49 -1.63 -10.25 -4.21
C THR A 49 -1.39 -11.50 -5.05
N SER A 50 -0.15 -11.68 -5.52
CA SER A 50 0.34 -12.91 -6.13
C SER A 50 0.93 -13.86 -5.07
N TYR A 51 1.73 -14.83 -5.50
CA TYR A 51 2.44 -15.74 -4.60
C TYR A 51 3.31 -14.97 -3.59
N GLY A 52 3.28 -15.40 -2.33
CA GLY A 52 3.99 -14.73 -1.23
C GLY A 52 3.23 -13.58 -0.57
N ASP A 53 1.98 -13.33 -1.01
CA ASP A 53 1.01 -12.43 -0.38
C ASP A 53 1.47 -10.97 -0.23
N SER A 54 2.51 -10.59 -0.98
CA SER A 54 3.07 -9.24 -0.96
C SER A 54 2.16 -8.26 -1.70
N PRO A 55 1.71 -7.17 -1.06
CA PRO A 55 1.03 -6.07 -1.73
C PRO A 55 1.84 -5.43 -2.86
N TYR A 56 3.17 -5.61 -2.85
CA TYR A 56 4.10 -5.09 -3.87
C TYR A 56 4.28 -6.02 -5.07
N GLN A 57 3.70 -7.22 -5.02
CA GLN A 57 3.65 -8.16 -6.13
C GLN A 57 2.20 -8.52 -6.46
N SER A 58 1.61 -7.71 -7.35
CA SER A 58 0.20 -7.82 -7.71
C SER A 58 -0.02 -8.33 -9.13
N PHE A 59 -1.13 -9.06 -9.33
CA PHE A 59 -1.63 -9.42 -10.65
C PHE A 59 -2.10 -8.22 -11.48
N SER A 60 -2.33 -7.06 -10.88
CA SER A 60 -2.73 -5.84 -11.59
C SER A 60 -2.43 -4.60 -10.77
N SER A 61 -1.97 -3.55 -11.43
CA SER A 61 -1.76 -2.22 -10.86
C SER A 61 -3.04 -1.40 -10.71
N PHE A 62 -4.20 -1.95 -11.13
CA PHE A 62 -5.48 -1.24 -11.18
C PHE A 62 -6.56 -1.93 -10.34
N ALA A 63 -6.56 -3.26 -10.32
CA ALA A 63 -7.58 -4.05 -9.62
C ALA A 63 -7.49 -3.87 -8.09
N GLY A 64 -8.61 -4.11 -7.41
CA GLY A 64 -8.69 -4.23 -5.97
C GLY A 64 -8.68 -5.68 -5.49
N ASN A 65 -8.05 -5.93 -4.34
CA ASN A 65 -7.93 -7.26 -3.76
C ASN A 65 -9.28 -7.80 -3.24
N PRO A 66 -9.80 -8.92 -3.80
CA PRO A 66 -11.06 -9.51 -3.35
C PRO A 66 -11.09 -9.92 -1.87
N TYR A 67 -9.93 -10.07 -1.22
CA TYR A 67 -9.87 -10.37 0.21
C TYR A 67 -10.42 -9.26 1.11
N PHE A 68 -10.40 -8.00 0.63
CA PHE A 68 -10.90 -6.84 1.39
C PHE A 68 -12.40 -6.60 1.25
N ILE A 69 -13.09 -7.37 0.40
CA ILE A 69 -14.56 -7.33 0.31
C ILE A 69 -15.15 -7.86 1.62
N ASP A 70 -15.96 -7.04 2.27
CA ASP A 70 -16.61 -7.35 3.52
C ASP A 70 -17.78 -8.33 3.34
N LEU A 71 -17.68 -9.49 3.99
CA LEU A 71 -18.69 -10.55 3.87
C LEU A 71 -19.98 -10.24 4.61
N GLU A 72 -19.96 -9.41 5.67
CA GLU A 72 -21.19 -9.01 6.36
C GLU A 72 -22.04 -8.10 5.46
N TYR A 73 -21.40 -7.26 4.66
CA TYR A 73 -22.10 -6.44 3.66
C TYR A 73 -22.74 -7.30 2.57
N LEU A 74 -22.03 -8.32 2.07
CA LEU A 74 -22.62 -9.29 1.15
C LEU A 74 -23.80 -10.06 1.78
N CYS A 75 -23.77 -10.30 3.10
CA CYS A 75 -24.92 -10.87 3.81
C CYS A 75 -26.12 -9.91 3.85
N LYS A 76 -25.89 -8.62 4.12
CA LYS A 76 -26.95 -7.59 4.11
C LYS A 76 -27.58 -7.44 2.72
N GLU A 77 -26.77 -7.55 1.67
CA GLU A 77 -27.20 -7.52 0.28
C GLU A 77 -27.83 -8.85 -0.20
N LYS A 78 -27.96 -9.85 0.69
CA LYS A 78 -28.50 -11.19 0.40
C LYS A 78 -27.72 -11.97 -0.67
N LEU A 79 -26.48 -11.57 -0.94
CA LEU A 79 -25.54 -12.31 -1.79
C LEU A 79 -24.91 -13.47 -1.04
N LEU A 80 -24.78 -13.37 0.29
CA LEU A 80 -24.35 -14.46 1.18
C LEU A 80 -25.30 -14.62 2.37
N THR A 81 -25.16 -15.72 3.08
CA THR A 81 -25.77 -15.91 4.40
C THR A 81 -24.69 -16.03 5.46
N LYS A 82 -25.00 -15.60 6.69
CA LYS A 82 -24.07 -15.72 7.81
C LYS A 82 -23.59 -17.16 8.03
N LYS A 83 -24.48 -18.14 7.89
CA LYS A 83 -24.15 -19.57 8.00
C LYS A 83 -23.12 -20.03 6.95
N GLU A 84 -23.14 -19.47 5.74
CA GLU A 84 -22.13 -19.77 4.71
C GLU A 84 -20.78 -19.16 5.09
N CYS A 85 -20.75 -17.91 5.57
CA CYS A 85 -19.52 -17.30 6.05
C CYS A 85 -18.91 -18.07 7.23
N GLU A 86 -19.75 -18.61 8.11
CA GLU A 86 -19.33 -19.41 9.27
C GLU A 86 -19.01 -20.88 8.95
N SER A 87 -19.26 -21.35 7.72
CA SER A 87 -18.98 -22.75 7.34
C SER A 87 -17.51 -23.03 7.08
N PHE A 88 -16.67 -22.00 7.04
CA PHE A 88 -15.22 -22.11 6.83
C PHE A 88 -14.45 -21.78 8.11
N SER A 89 -13.28 -22.40 8.27
CA SER A 89 -12.28 -21.94 9.24
C SER A 89 -11.62 -20.67 8.74
N TRP A 90 -11.30 -19.75 9.64
CA TRP A 90 -10.70 -18.45 9.33
C TRP A 90 -9.34 -18.26 10.03
N GLY A 91 -8.65 -19.36 10.26
CA GLY A 91 -7.42 -19.41 11.05
C GLY A 91 -7.67 -19.58 12.54
N THR A 92 -6.60 -19.87 13.29
CA THR A 92 -6.66 -20.17 14.73
C THR A 92 -6.16 -19.02 15.59
N ASN A 93 -5.44 -18.05 15.01
CA ASN A 93 -4.86 -16.94 15.74
C ASN A 93 -5.34 -15.60 15.14
N PRO A 94 -6.15 -14.81 15.87
CA PRO A 94 -6.71 -13.57 15.34
C PRO A 94 -5.67 -12.47 15.09
N ARG A 95 -4.43 -12.66 15.55
CA ARG A 95 -3.30 -11.72 15.34
C ARG A 95 -2.59 -11.89 14.01
N TYR A 96 -2.91 -12.93 13.25
CA TYR A 96 -2.26 -13.21 11.97
C TYR A 96 -3.28 -13.60 10.90
N VAL A 97 -3.07 -13.13 9.68
CA VAL A 97 -3.78 -13.62 8.50
C VAL A 97 -3.20 -14.99 8.14
N ASP A 98 -4.06 -15.99 7.96
CA ASP A 98 -3.67 -17.26 7.36
C ASP A 98 -4.02 -17.22 5.86
N TYR A 99 -3.07 -16.75 5.04
CA TYR A 99 -3.33 -16.57 3.60
C TYR A 99 -3.64 -17.88 2.86
N GLY A 100 -3.11 -19.02 3.34
CA GLY A 100 -3.47 -20.34 2.83
C GLY A 100 -4.95 -20.67 3.05
N GLN A 101 -5.44 -20.42 4.27
CA GLN A 101 -6.86 -20.56 4.60
C GLN A 101 -7.73 -19.53 3.84
N MET A 102 -7.23 -18.30 3.66
CA MET A 102 -7.91 -17.27 2.87
C MET A 102 -8.12 -17.72 1.43
N TYR A 103 -7.06 -18.22 0.78
CA TYR A 103 -7.13 -18.75 -0.58
C TYR A 103 -8.14 -19.90 -0.71
N ALA A 104 -8.09 -20.85 0.23
CA ALA A 104 -8.98 -22.01 0.24
C ALA A 104 -10.46 -21.69 0.54
N SER A 105 -10.76 -20.58 1.21
CA SER A 105 -12.11 -20.27 1.72
C SER A 105 -12.80 -19.12 1.00
N ARG A 106 -12.06 -18.08 0.63
CA ARG A 106 -12.65 -16.81 0.17
C ARG A 106 -13.26 -16.93 -1.22
N TYR A 107 -12.53 -17.48 -2.19
CA TYR A 107 -13.03 -17.63 -3.56
C TYR A 107 -14.25 -18.56 -3.66
N PRO A 108 -14.30 -19.73 -2.98
CA PRO A 108 -15.52 -20.54 -2.94
C PRO A 108 -16.75 -19.80 -2.41
N LEU A 109 -16.59 -18.94 -1.40
CA LEU A 109 -17.69 -18.10 -0.91
C LEU A 109 -18.11 -17.05 -1.92
N LEU A 110 -17.14 -16.35 -2.53
CA LEU A 110 -17.43 -15.33 -3.52
C LEU A 110 -18.10 -15.92 -4.77
N LYS A 111 -17.82 -17.16 -5.15
CA LYS A 111 -18.54 -17.87 -6.21
C LYS A 111 -20.02 -18.09 -5.86
N LYS A 112 -20.35 -18.42 -4.60
CA LYS A 112 -21.75 -18.46 -4.14
C LYS A 112 -22.43 -17.09 -4.20
N ALA A 113 -21.69 -16.02 -3.89
CA ALA A 113 -22.20 -14.66 -4.03
C ALA A 113 -22.53 -14.34 -5.49
N TYR A 114 -21.63 -14.71 -6.41
CA TYR A 114 -21.83 -14.53 -7.85
C TYR A 114 -23.06 -15.26 -8.39
N ASP A 115 -23.34 -16.48 -7.92
CA ASP A 115 -24.55 -17.23 -8.28
C ASP A 115 -25.86 -16.52 -7.92
N ARG A 116 -25.85 -15.69 -6.86
CA ARG A 116 -26.99 -14.87 -6.46
C ARG A 116 -26.98 -13.52 -7.17
N PHE A 117 -25.80 -12.93 -7.35
CA PHE A 117 -25.60 -11.70 -8.08
C PHE A 117 -26.16 -11.79 -9.50
N ARG A 118 -25.80 -12.84 -10.27
CA ARG A 118 -26.26 -13.01 -11.66
C ARG A 118 -27.78 -13.17 -11.82
N LYS A 119 -28.50 -13.53 -10.75
CA LYS A 119 -29.96 -13.66 -10.77
C LYS A 119 -30.66 -12.32 -10.59
N ASN A 120 -30.00 -11.36 -9.95
CA ASN A 120 -30.50 -10.02 -9.65
C ASN A 120 -29.32 -9.05 -9.80
N GLU A 121 -28.85 -8.89 -11.02
CA GLU A 121 -27.70 -8.03 -11.33
C GLU A 121 -28.05 -6.56 -11.03
N PRO A 122 -27.22 -5.82 -10.29
CA PRO A 122 -27.43 -4.39 -10.06
C PRO A 122 -27.41 -3.58 -11.37
N GLU A 123 -28.31 -2.60 -11.48
CA GLU A 123 -28.47 -1.78 -12.70
C GLU A 123 -27.19 -0.99 -13.08
N ASP A 124 -26.36 -0.67 -12.08
CA ASP A 124 -25.11 0.08 -12.25
C ASP A 124 -23.89 -0.79 -12.61
N PHE A 125 -24.01 -2.13 -12.56
CA PHE A 125 -22.90 -3.04 -12.86
C PHE A 125 -22.41 -2.93 -14.31
N ALA A 126 -23.34 -2.83 -15.26
CA ALA A 126 -23.00 -2.66 -16.67
C ALA A 126 -22.30 -1.32 -16.94
N ALA A 127 -22.69 -0.26 -16.23
CA ALA A 127 -22.03 1.04 -16.30
C ALA A 127 -20.60 0.97 -15.75
N PHE A 128 -20.40 0.37 -14.57
CA PHE A 128 -19.07 0.11 -14.02
C PHE A 128 -18.18 -0.65 -15.01
N CYS A 129 -18.68 -1.74 -15.59
CA CYS A 129 -17.91 -2.54 -16.55
C CYS A 129 -17.50 -1.73 -17.79
N LYS A 130 -18.37 -0.82 -18.25
CA LYS A 130 -18.09 0.06 -19.39
C LYS A 130 -17.08 1.14 -19.04
N ASP A 131 -17.22 1.77 -17.89
CA ASP A 131 -16.39 2.90 -17.46
C ASP A 131 -14.96 2.44 -17.14
N GLU A 132 -14.79 1.22 -16.65
CA GLU A 132 -13.50 0.63 -16.27
C GLU A 132 -12.95 -0.36 -17.32
N ALA A 133 -13.60 -0.50 -18.48
CA ALA A 133 -13.30 -1.52 -19.50
C ALA A 133 -11.82 -1.56 -19.92
N GLU A 134 -11.15 -0.41 -19.95
CA GLU A 134 -9.76 -0.27 -20.41
C GLU A 134 -8.77 -1.18 -19.66
N TRP A 135 -8.94 -1.35 -18.33
CA TRP A 135 -8.10 -2.23 -17.53
C TRP A 135 -8.86 -3.48 -17.08
N LEU A 136 -10.17 -3.36 -16.84
CA LEU A 136 -11.00 -4.43 -16.29
C LEU A 136 -11.14 -5.63 -17.24
N ASP A 137 -11.28 -5.38 -18.55
CA ASP A 137 -11.46 -6.46 -19.53
C ASP A 137 -10.20 -7.32 -19.71
N GLU A 138 -9.03 -6.70 -19.59
CA GLU A 138 -7.74 -7.37 -19.65
C GLU A 138 -7.44 -8.11 -18.33
N TYR A 139 -7.71 -7.48 -17.19
CA TYR A 139 -7.56 -8.11 -15.88
C TYR A 139 -8.48 -9.32 -15.70
N ALA A 140 -9.77 -9.19 -16.03
CA ALA A 140 -10.74 -10.27 -15.86
C ALA A 140 -10.43 -11.47 -16.78
N LEU A 141 -10.01 -11.21 -18.02
CA LEU A 141 -9.54 -12.29 -18.91
C LEU A 141 -8.26 -12.93 -18.39
N PHE A 142 -7.29 -12.13 -17.94
CA PHE A 142 -6.04 -12.65 -17.37
C PHE A 142 -6.31 -13.60 -16.20
N MET A 143 -7.17 -13.20 -15.26
CA MET A 143 -7.50 -14.03 -14.11
C MET A 143 -8.30 -15.28 -14.48
N ALA A 144 -9.25 -15.18 -15.41
CA ALA A 144 -9.99 -16.34 -15.91
C ALA A 144 -9.07 -17.36 -16.60
N LEU A 145 -8.14 -16.89 -17.44
CA LEU A 145 -7.11 -17.74 -18.06
C LEU A 145 -6.16 -18.33 -17.02
N LYS A 146 -5.79 -17.55 -16.01
CA LYS A 146 -4.94 -18.04 -14.92
C LYS A 146 -5.59 -19.21 -14.19
N ASP A 147 -6.86 -19.10 -13.83
CA ASP A 147 -7.62 -20.20 -13.22
C ASP A 147 -7.73 -21.41 -14.15
N ALA A 148 -8.05 -21.18 -15.42
CA ALA A 148 -8.19 -22.23 -16.43
C ALA A 148 -6.89 -23.02 -16.68
N ASN A 149 -5.73 -22.38 -16.45
CA ASN A 149 -4.40 -22.98 -16.57
C ASN A 149 -3.83 -23.42 -15.21
N GLY A 150 -4.66 -23.58 -14.18
CA GLY A 150 -4.23 -24.13 -12.89
C GLY A 150 -3.35 -23.18 -12.05
N GLY A 151 -3.43 -21.88 -12.29
CA GLY A 151 -2.72 -20.86 -11.51
C GLY A 151 -1.29 -20.58 -11.96
N VAL A 152 -0.79 -21.22 -13.01
CA VAL A 152 0.56 -20.96 -13.55
C VAL A 152 0.70 -19.55 -14.10
N ALA A 153 1.92 -19.07 -14.24
CA ALA A 153 2.18 -17.72 -14.74
C ALA A 153 1.85 -17.60 -16.23
N TRP A 154 1.48 -16.40 -16.70
CA TRP A 154 1.04 -16.21 -18.09
C TRP A 154 2.10 -16.56 -19.15
N TYR A 155 3.38 -16.46 -18.79
CA TYR A 155 4.49 -16.81 -19.67
C TYR A 155 4.67 -18.33 -19.84
N GLU A 156 3.93 -19.14 -19.09
CA GLU A 156 3.83 -20.60 -19.20
C GLU A 156 2.58 -21.06 -19.98
N TRP A 157 1.68 -20.15 -20.33
CA TRP A 157 0.49 -20.50 -21.12
C TRP A 157 0.84 -20.93 -22.54
N GLU A 158 -0.13 -21.57 -23.21
CA GLU A 158 -0.04 -21.87 -24.64
C GLU A 158 0.34 -20.61 -25.44
N LYS A 159 1.17 -20.80 -26.47
CA LYS A 159 1.85 -19.73 -27.20
C LYS A 159 0.89 -18.66 -27.73
N ASP A 160 -0.26 -19.05 -28.29
CA ASP A 160 -1.21 -18.08 -28.87
C ASP A 160 -1.88 -17.24 -27.77
N LEU A 161 -2.06 -17.76 -26.56
CA LEU A 161 -2.53 -17.01 -25.39
C LEU A 161 -1.43 -16.13 -24.78
N LYS A 162 -0.22 -16.67 -24.61
CA LYS A 162 0.97 -15.93 -24.13
C LYS A 162 1.25 -14.71 -25.01
N THR A 163 1.23 -14.91 -26.33
CA THR A 163 1.51 -13.85 -27.33
C THR A 163 0.28 -13.08 -27.76
N ARG A 164 -0.88 -13.35 -27.16
CA ARG A 164 -2.12 -12.57 -27.34
C ARG A 164 -2.61 -12.52 -28.78
N LYS A 165 -2.54 -13.65 -29.49
CA LYS A 165 -3.09 -13.77 -30.85
C LYS A 165 -4.58 -13.48 -30.83
N THR A 166 -5.01 -12.57 -31.70
CA THR A 166 -6.38 -12.04 -31.74
C THR A 166 -7.47 -13.12 -31.69
N GLU A 167 -7.32 -14.19 -32.48
CA GLU A 167 -8.33 -15.25 -32.53
C GLU A 167 -8.35 -16.12 -31.28
N ALA A 168 -7.18 -16.42 -30.68
CA ALA A 168 -7.11 -17.15 -29.42
C ALA A 168 -7.75 -16.36 -28.27
N LEU A 169 -7.55 -15.03 -28.22
CA LEU A 169 -8.21 -14.19 -27.23
C LEU A 169 -9.72 -14.09 -27.43
N LYS A 170 -10.20 -14.01 -28.69
CA LYS A 170 -11.65 -14.02 -28.97
C LYS A 170 -12.28 -15.34 -28.52
N GLU A 171 -11.65 -16.46 -28.84
CA GLU A 171 -12.10 -17.78 -28.39
C GLU A 171 -12.10 -17.87 -26.87
N ALA A 172 -11.01 -17.46 -26.20
CA ALA A 172 -10.94 -17.44 -24.75
C ALA A 172 -12.04 -16.58 -24.11
N ARG A 173 -12.37 -15.42 -24.68
CA ARG A 173 -13.45 -14.56 -24.18
C ARG A 173 -14.83 -15.20 -24.27
N VAL A 174 -15.05 -16.05 -25.27
CA VAL A 174 -16.30 -16.83 -25.39
C VAL A 174 -16.30 -18.00 -24.44
N THR A 175 -15.21 -18.78 -24.42
CA THR A 175 -15.07 -20.00 -23.61
C THR A 175 -15.14 -19.70 -22.11
N TYR A 176 -14.50 -18.62 -21.65
CA TYR A 176 -14.40 -18.25 -20.24
C TYR A 176 -15.31 -17.08 -19.85
N ALA A 177 -16.41 -16.85 -20.60
CA ALA A 177 -17.29 -15.71 -20.39
C ALA A 177 -17.85 -15.63 -18.96
N GLU A 178 -18.22 -16.77 -18.35
CA GLU A 178 -18.73 -16.81 -16.98
C GLU A 178 -17.65 -16.47 -15.94
N ASP A 179 -16.41 -16.97 -16.11
CA ASP A 179 -15.29 -16.68 -15.22
C ASP A 179 -14.85 -15.21 -15.32
N ILE A 180 -14.85 -14.65 -16.55
CA ILE A 180 -14.59 -13.22 -16.78
C ILE A 180 -15.63 -12.38 -16.04
N ALA A 181 -16.92 -12.73 -16.15
CA ALA A 181 -18.00 -12.02 -15.47
C ALA A 181 -17.88 -12.14 -13.94
N PHE A 182 -17.43 -13.28 -13.41
CA PHE A 182 -17.11 -13.44 -11.99
C PHE A 182 -16.04 -12.44 -11.53
N TYR A 183 -14.92 -12.34 -12.24
CA TYR A 183 -13.85 -11.38 -11.90
C TYR A 183 -14.31 -9.93 -12.03
N LYS A 184 -15.15 -9.60 -13.02
CA LYS A 184 -15.77 -8.27 -13.13
C LYS A 184 -16.66 -7.95 -11.92
N MET A 185 -17.48 -8.90 -11.48
CA MET A 185 -18.30 -8.75 -10.28
C MET A 185 -17.45 -8.51 -9.04
N LEU A 186 -16.32 -9.23 -8.88
CA LEU A 186 -15.41 -8.99 -7.75
C LEU A 186 -14.90 -7.55 -7.71
N GLN A 187 -14.48 -7.01 -8.84
CA GLN A 187 -14.00 -5.63 -8.93
C GLN A 187 -15.12 -4.63 -8.67
N TYR A 188 -16.33 -4.86 -9.19
CA TYR A 188 -17.49 -4.03 -8.88
C TYR A 188 -17.78 -3.98 -7.37
N LEU A 189 -17.85 -5.14 -6.71
CA LEU A 189 -18.11 -5.23 -5.27
C LEU A 189 -16.99 -4.57 -4.46
N PHE A 190 -15.73 -4.77 -4.87
CA PHE A 190 -14.59 -4.11 -4.25
C PHE A 190 -14.71 -2.59 -4.33
N PHE A 191 -14.87 -2.03 -5.52
CA PHE A 191 -14.88 -0.58 -5.71
C PHE A 191 -16.10 0.07 -5.08
N LYS A 192 -17.27 -0.59 -5.10
CA LYS A 192 -18.44 -0.12 -4.37
C LYS A 192 -18.14 0.07 -2.88
N GLN A 193 -17.50 -0.91 -2.24
CA GLN A 193 -17.12 -0.80 -0.83
C GLN A 193 -15.96 0.17 -0.59
N TRP A 194 -14.99 0.24 -1.50
CA TRP A 194 -13.87 1.18 -1.41
C TRP A 194 -14.35 2.63 -1.45
N TRP A 195 -15.22 2.98 -2.40
CA TRP A 195 -15.72 4.35 -2.53
C TRP A 195 -16.58 4.77 -1.34
N ASP A 196 -17.40 3.86 -0.80
CA ASP A 196 -18.19 4.08 0.42
C ASP A 196 -17.30 4.27 1.66
N LEU A 197 -16.22 3.48 1.79
CA LEU A 197 -15.23 3.67 2.86
C LEU A 197 -14.47 4.99 2.69
N LYS A 198 -13.96 5.28 1.49
CA LYS A 198 -13.17 6.50 1.21
C LYS A 198 -13.99 7.74 1.49
N ALA A 199 -15.24 7.80 0.99
CA ALA A 199 -16.15 8.91 1.27
C ALA A 199 -16.32 9.12 2.78
N TYR A 200 -16.60 8.05 3.53
CA TYR A 200 -16.72 8.13 4.98
C TYR A 200 -15.45 8.62 5.68
N VAL A 201 -14.27 8.15 5.27
CA VAL A 201 -12.99 8.59 5.84
C VAL A 201 -12.77 10.08 5.54
N ASN A 202 -13.05 10.52 4.32
CA ASN A 202 -12.90 11.93 3.92
C ASN A 202 -13.92 12.85 4.61
N ASP A 203 -15.16 12.39 4.82
CA ASP A 203 -16.19 13.13 5.57
C ASP A 203 -15.80 13.34 7.05
N LEU A 204 -14.89 12.52 7.60
CA LEU A 204 -14.31 12.72 8.93
C LEU A 204 -13.12 13.72 8.92
N GLY A 205 -12.83 14.32 7.77
CA GLY A 205 -11.69 15.21 7.55
C GLY A 205 -10.35 14.47 7.43
N ILE A 206 -10.36 13.15 7.21
CA ILE A 206 -9.16 12.31 7.12
C ILE A 206 -8.87 11.99 5.65
N GLU A 207 -7.60 12.08 5.26
CA GLU A 207 -7.13 11.74 3.91
C GLU A 207 -6.41 10.39 3.91
N ILE A 208 -6.62 9.61 2.84
CA ILE A 208 -5.99 8.30 2.65
C ILE A 208 -4.71 8.48 1.83
N ILE A 209 -3.59 8.05 2.42
CA ILE A 209 -2.30 7.92 1.73
C ILE A 209 -2.20 6.48 1.22
N GLY A 210 -2.26 6.31 -0.10
CA GLY A 210 -2.00 5.03 -0.73
C GLY A 210 -0.55 4.87 -1.15
N ASP A 211 -0.25 3.72 -1.71
CA ASP A 211 1.11 3.32 -2.06
C ASP A 211 1.15 2.64 -3.43
N VAL A 212 2.19 2.96 -4.20
CA VAL A 212 2.39 2.48 -5.56
C VAL A 212 3.82 1.96 -5.71
N PRO A 213 4.00 0.64 -5.87
CA PRO A 213 5.29 0.05 -6.20
C PRO A 213 5.80 0.62 -7.53
N ILE A 214 7.09 0.97 -7.64
CA ILE A 214 7.62 1.44 -8.94
C ILE A 214 7.40 0.37 -10.03
N TYR A 215 7.78 -0.87 -9.75
CA TYR A 215 7.65 -1.99 -10.67
C TYR A 215 6.31 -2.71 -10.52
N VAL A 216 5.97 -3.53 -11.51
CA VAL A 216 4.84 -4.45 -11.48
C VAL A 216 5.35 -5.88 -11.40
N ALA A 217 4.52 -6.83 -10.97
CA ALA A 217 4.92 -8.23 -10.99
C ALA A 217 5.08 -8.74 -12.43
N GLY A 218 6.03 -9.64 -12.66
CA GLY A 218 6.23 -10.26 -13.98
C GLY A 218 4.99 -11.03 -14.44
N ASP A 219 4.41 -11.82 -13.53
CA ASP A 219 3.13 -12.49 -13.73
C ASP A 219 1.95 -11.56 -13.40
N SER A 220 1.61 -10.65 -14.31
CA SER A 220 0.52 -9.69 -14.14
C SER A 220 -0.18 -9.37 -15.45
N ALA A 221 -1.43 -8.92 -15.34
CA ALA A 221 -2.19 -8.39 -16.46
C ALA A 221 -1.52 -7.15 -17.06
N ASP A 222 -0.79 -6.36 -16.25
CA ASP A 222 -0.05 -5.19 -16.71
C ASP A 222 0.98 -5.56 -17.78
N VAL A 223 1.81 -6.56 -17.49
CA VAL A 223 2.90 -7.03 -18.37
C VAL A 223 2.32 -7.80 -19.55
N TRP A 224 1.42 -8.74 -19.28
CA TRP A 224 0.81 -9.56 -20.33
C TRP A 224 0.08 -8.69 -21.36
N ALA A 225 -0.72 -7.71 -20.94
CA ALA A 225 -1.48 -6.87 -21.87
C ALA A 225 -0.66 -5.76 -22.55
N ASN A 226 0.51 -5.40 -22.00
CA ASN A 226 1.33 -4.29 -22.49
C ASN A 226 2.82 -4.66 -22.67
N PRO A 227 3.17 -5.77 -23.35
CA PRO A 227 4.55 -6.28 -23.36
C PRO A 227 5.55 -5.28 -23.94
N GLY A 228 5.13 -4.43 -24.89
CA GLY A 228 5.98 -3.38 -25.49
C GLY A 228 6.43 -2.27 -24.52
N GLN A 229 5.86 -2.21 -23.31
CA GLN A 229 6.25 -1.28 -22.26
C GLN A 229 7.38 -1.83 -21.36
N PHE A 230 7.75 -3.11 -21.53
CA PHE A 230 8.69 -3.82 -20.65
C PHE A 230 9.88 -4.41 -21.42
N TYR A 231 11.01 -4.59 -20.73
CA TYR A 231 12.28 -5.06 -21.28
C TYR A 231 12.27 -6.58 -21.46
N LEU A 232 11.50 -7.04 -22.45
CA LEU A 232 11.29 -8.44 -22.78
C LEU A 232 11.95 -8.81 -24.12
N ASP A 233 12.29 -10.09 -24.31
CA ASP A 233 12.76 -10.67 -25.57
C ASP A 233 11.61 -10.95 -26.56
N GLU A 234 11.91 -11.51 -27.73
CA GLU A 234 10.92 -11.82 -28.76
C GLU A 234 9.92 -12.91 -28.32
N GLU A 235 10.32 -13.76 -27.37
CA GLU A 235 9.50 -14.78 -26.72
C GLU A 235 8.77 -14.26 -25.47
N LEU A 236 8.84 -12.96 -25.20
CA LEU A 236 8.24 -12.25 -24.06
C LEU A 236 8.79 -12.65 -22.68
N ASN A 237 10.03 -13.15 -22.60
CA ASN A 237 10.72 -13.38 -21.33
C ASN A 237 11.50 -12.12 -20.91
N PRO A 238 11.62 -11.82 -19.61
CA PRO A 238 12.46 -10.72 -19.15
C PRO A 238 13.92 -10.88 -19.59
N ILE A 239 14.51 -9.84 -20.16
CA ILE A 239 15.94 -9.81 -20.49
C ILE A 239 16.74 -9.46 -19.21
N ASP A 240 16.27 -8.42 -18.52
CA ASP A 240 16.82 -7.95 -17.25
C ASP A 240 15.66 -7.72 -16.26
N VAL A 241 15.96 -7.88 -14.98
CA VAL A 241 15.01 -7.72 -13.87
C VAL A 241 15.50 -6.70 -12.85
N ALA A 242 14.55 -6.22 -12.05
CA ALA A 242 14.79 -5.25 -11.00
C ALA A 242 15.46 -5.85 -9.76
N GLY A 243 16.18 -4.99 -9.05
CA GLY A 243 16.76 -5.29 -7.75
C GLY A 243 17.54 -4.12 -7.18
N CYS A 244 18.36 -4.41 -6.18
CA CYS A 244 19.34 -3.50 -5.59
C CYS A 244 20.73 -4.14 -5.56
N PRO A 245 21.81 -3.35 -5.72
CA PRO A 245 23.17 -3.87 -5.63
C PRO A 245 23.50 -4.39 -4.22
N PRO A 246 24.58 -5.15 -4.07
CA PRO A 246 25.17 -5.43 -2.76
C PRO A 246 25.44 -4.16 -1.95
N ASP A 247 25.13 -4.22 -0.66
CA ASP A 247 25.37 -3.14 0.30
C ASP A 247 25.82 -3.68 1.67
N ALA A 248 25.95 -2.79 2.67
CA ALA A 248 26.36 -3.17 4.02
C ALA A 248 25.37 -4.08 4.76
N PHE A 249 24.14 -4.22 4.25
CA PHE A 249 23.06 -5.02 4.82
C PHE A 249 22.81 -6.31 4.04
N SER A 250 23.12 -6.35 2.73
CA SER A 250 23.05 -7.55 1.89
C SER A 250 24.29 -7.73 1.01
N ALA A 251 25.04 -8.81 1.27
CA ALA A 251 26.26 -9.14 0.51
C ALA A 251 26.01 -9.54 -0.95
N ASP A 252 24.81 -10.04 -1.26
CA ASP A 252 24.40 -10.46 -2.61
C ASP A 252 23.51 -9.40 -3.31
N GLY A 253 23.22 -8.30 -2.62
CA GLY A 253 22.18 -7.35 -3.03
C GLY A 253 20.78 -7.95 -2.87
N GLN A 254 19.81 -7.43 -3.61
CA GLN A 254 18.44 -7.94 -3.57
C GLN A 254 17.95 -8.17 -5.00
N LEU A 255 17.59 -9.40 -5.33
CA LEU A 255 16.98 -9.76 -6.61
C LEU A 255 15.46 -9.75 -6.43
N TRP A 256 14.77 -8.75 -6.97
CA TRP A 256 13.32 -8.64 -6.83
C TRP A 256 12.56 -9.37 -7.93
N GLY A 257 13.18 -9.52 -9.10
CA GLY A 257 12.64 -10.31 -10.21
C GLY A 257 11.57 -9.61 -11.05
N ASN A 258 11.20 -8.36 -10.74
CA ASN A 258 10.25 -7.61 -11.56
C ASN A 258 10.83 -7.27 -12.95
N PRO A 259 10.03 -7.30 -14.03
CA PRO A 259 10.48 -6.83 -15.33
C PRO A 259 10.78 -5.32 -15.30
N LEU A 260 11.82 -4.91 -16.01
CA LEU A 260 12.19 -3.50 -16.15
C LEU A 260 11.36 -2.80 -17.23
N PHE A 261 11.20 -1.48 -17.11
CA PHE A 261 10.48 -0.68 -18.09
C PHE A 261 11.32 -0.35 -19.34
N ARG A 262 10.66 -0.32 -20.51
CA ARG A 262 11.19 0.29 -21.74
C ARG A 262 10.99 1.80 -21.71
N TRP A 263 11.78 2.50 -20.90
CA TRP A 263 11.66 3.96 -20.77
C TRP A 263 11.80 4.70 -22.10
N ASP A 264 12.55 4.15 -23.06
CA ASP A 264 12.65 4.64 -24.44
C ASP A 264 11.32 4.55 -25.20
N ALA A 265 10.61 3.42 -25.09
CA ALA A 265 9.32 3.21 -25.72
C ALA A 265 8.22 4.02 -25.03
N MET A 266 8.20 4.01 -23.70
CA MET A 266 7.30 4.83 -22.90
C MET A 266 7.46 6.32 -23.22
N LYS A 267 8.69 6.82 -23.38
CA LYS A 267 8.89 8.22 -23.76
C LYS A 267 8.29 8.55 -25.13
N LYS A 268 8.41 7.64 -26.11
CA LYS A 268 7.87 7.83 -27.47
C LYS A 268 6.35 7.93 -27.49
N ASP A 269 5.65 7.22 -26.61
CA ASP A 269 4.18 7.29 -26.49
C ASP A 269 3.68 8.38 -25.51
N GLY A 270 4.61 9.19 -24.98
CA GLY A 270 4.31 10.24 -24.02
C GLY A 270 3.93 9.70 -22.63
N TYR A 271 4.55 8.61 -22.22
CA TYR A 271 4.38 7.94 -20.93
C TYR A 271 2.94 7.52 -20.67
N SER A 272 2.30 6.94 -21.69
CA SER A 272 0.87 6.65 -21.68
C SER A 272 0.47 5.71 -20.54
N TRP A 273 1.21 4.62 -20.34
CA TRP A 273 0.97 3.63 -19.30
C TRP A 273 1.08 4.23 -17.89
N TRP A 274 2.19 4.93 -17.61
CA TRP A 274 2.38 5.59 -16.31
C TRP A 274 1.35 6.69 -16.05
N THR A 275 0.97 7.47 -17.06
CA THR A 275 -0.08 8.47 -16.92
C THR A 275 -1.41 7.83 -16.52
N LYS A 276 -1.78 6.69 -17.13
CA LYS A 276 -3.02 5.96 -16.79
C LYS A 276 -2.95 5.40 -15.36
N ARG A 277 -1.83 4.78 -14.99
CA ARG A 277 -1.61 4.25 -13.64
C ARG A 277 -1.74 5.33 -12.58
N VAL A 278 -1.02 6.44 -12.72
CA VAL A 278 -1.08 7.55 -11.74
C VAL A 278 -2.48 8.16 -11.71
N LYS A 279 -3.15 8.34 -12.87
CA LYS A 279 -4.54 8.82 -12.90
C LYS A 279 -5.49 7.91 -12.11
N ALA A 280 -5.35 6.59 -12.24
CA ALA A 280 -6.17 5.64 -11.48
C ALA A 280 -5.87 5.74 -9.98
N MET A 281 -4.60 5.73 -9.58
CA MET A 281 -4.21 5.80 -8.18
C MET A 281 -4.60 7.12 -7.50
N SER A 282 -4.52 8.25 -8.22
CA SER A 282 -4.97 9.56 -7.72
C SER A 282 -6.50 9.67 -7.60
N LYS A 283 -7.28 8.75 -8.18
CA LYS A 283 -8.71 8.62 -7.84
C LYS A 283 -8.90 7.85 -6.55
N LEU A 284 -8.13 6.77 -6.37
CA LEU A 284 -8.26 5.88 -5.21
C LEU A 284 -7.79 6.54 -3.92
N TYR A 285 -6.73 7.33 -3.98
CA TYR A 285 -6.08 7.91 -2.82
C TYR A 285 -6.04 9.42 -2.91
N ASP A 286 -6.06 10.07 -1.74
CA ASP A 286 -5.90 11.53 -1.65
C ASP A 286 -4.43 11.94 -1.83
N ILE A 287 -3.50 11.06 -1.41
CA ILE A 287 -2.06 11.18 -1.59
C ILE A 287 -1.50 9.83 -2.07
N VAL A 288 -0.57 9.87 -3.02
CA VAL A 288 0.10 8.67 -3.53
C VAL A 288 1.56 8.65 -3.10
N ARG A 289 1.95 7.69 -2.25
CA ARG A 289 3.37 7.34 -2.06
C ARG A 289 3.85 6.56 -3.27
N ILE A 290 4.96 6.97 -3.86
CA ILE A 290 5.67 6.20 -4.89
C ILE A 290 6.90 5.56 -4.27
N ASP A 291 6.89 4.24 -4.23
CA ASP A 291 7.98 3.41 -3.73
C ASP A 291 9.21 3.46 -4.66
N HIS A 292 10.41 3.31 -4.10
CA HIS A 292 11.67 3.26 -4.82
C HIS A 292 11.85 4.39 -5.84
N PHE A 293 11.58 5.63 -5.42
CA PHE A 293 11.58 6.79 -6.31
C PHE A 293 12.94 7.03 -6.99
N ARG A 294 14.03 6.60 -6.35
CA ARG A 294 15.37 6.68 -6.95
C ARG A 294 15.46 5.96 -8.30
N GLY A 295 14.62 4.94 -8.55
CA GLY A 295 14.48 4.22 -9.81
C GLY A 295 14.15 5.11 -11.02
N PHE A 296 13.56 6.28 -10.79
CA PHE A 296 13.29 7.26 -11.85
C PHE A 296 14.52 8.09 -12.25
N ASP A 297 15.52 8.23 -11.38
CA ASP A 297 16.82 8.82 -11.75
C ASP A 297 17.70 7.77 -12.45
N SER A 298 17.89 6.65 -11.76
CA SER A 298 18.64 5.50 -12.24
C SER A 298 18.09 4.24 -11.59
N TYR A 299 18.09 3.10 -12.27
CA TYR A 299 17.63 1.82 -11.72
C TYR A 299 18.69 0.75 -11.90
N TYR A 300 18.69 -0.24 -11.02
CA TYR A 300 19.65 -1.32 -11.07
C TYR A 300 19.05 -2.49 -11.87
N ALA A 301 19.70 -2.81 -12.99
CA ALA A 301 19.27 -3.82 -13.94
C ALA A 301 20.12 -5.08 -13.80
N ILE A 302 19.51 -6.21 -13.47
CA ILE A 302 20.19 -7.48 -13.25
C ILE A 302 19.82 -8.42 -14.40
N PRO A 303 20.78 -9.13 -15.04
CA PRO A 303 20.45 -10.14 -16.04
C PRO A 303 19.45 -11.16 -15.48
N ALA A 304 18.35 -11.43 -16.20
CA ALA A 304 17.25 -12.25 -15.68
C ALA A 304 17.63 -13.71 -15.37
N LYS A 305 18.79 -14.17 -15.86
CA LYS A 305 19.32 -15.52 -15.65
C LYS A 305 20.17 -15.64 -14.39
N ASP A 306 20.47 -14.54 -13.72
CA ASP A 306 21.31 -14.53 -12.54
C ASP A 306 20.52 -14.89 -11.27
N ASP A 307 21.14 -15.67 -10.39
CA ASP A 307 20.55 -16.06 -9.10
C ASP A 307 20.71 -14.97 -8.02
N THR A 308 21.49 -13.91 -8.28
CA THR A 308 21.79 -12.84 -7.32
C THR A 308 21.86 -11.48 -8.02
N ALA A 309 21.87 -10.39 -7.26
CA ALA A 309 21.98 -9.03 -7.80
C ALA A 309 23.43 -8.57 -8.05
N ARG A 310 24.44 -9.43 -7.89
CA ARG A 310 25.86 -9.02 -7.93
C ARG A 310 26.31 -8.47 -9.28
N ASN A 311 25.79 -9.00 -10.38
CA ASN A 311 26.25 -8.64 -11.73
C ASN A 311 25.33 -7.63 -12.42
N GLY A 312 24.48 -6.94 -11.67
CA GLY A 312 23.65 -5.88 -12.22
C GLY A 312 24.43 -4.60 -12.51
N GLU A 313 23.79 -3.68 -13.21
CA GLU A 313 24.34 -2.37 -13.55
C GLU A 313 23.33 -1.24 -13.36
N TRP A 314 23.82 -0.05 -13.03
CA TRP A 314 22.99 1.15 -12.96
C TRP A 314 22.68 1.67 -14.37
N ARG A 315 21.39 1.74 -14.72
CA ARG A 315 20.88 2.35 -15.95
C ARG A 315 20.10 3.61 -15.64
N LYS A 316 20.05 4.55 -16.60
CA LYS A 316 19.37 5.82 -16.42
C LYS A 316 17.85 5.68 -16.55
N GLY A 317 17.11 6.20 -15.57
CA GLY A 317 15.65 6.30 -15.61
C GLY A 317 15.14 7.50 -16.43
N PRO A 318 13.83 7.74 -16.46
CA PRO A 318 13.21 8.82 -17.26
C PRO A 318 13.44 10.22 -16.67
N GLY A 319 13.82 10.32 -15.41
CA GLY A 319 13.97 11.57 -14.66
C GLY A 319 12.69 12.41 -14.62
N MET A 320 12.85 13.73 -14.51
CA MET A 320 11.73 14.68 -14.43
C MET A 320 10.83 14.73 -15.67
N ASP A 321 11.26 14.19 -16.81
CA ASP A 321 10.47 14.22 -18.04
C ASP A 321 9.14 13.47 -17.89
N LEU A 322 9.17 12.34 -17.17
CA LEU A 322 7.98 11.57 -16.80
C LEU A 322 7.00 12.42 -15.98
N PHE A 323 7.48 12.98 -14.86
CA PHE A 323 6.64 13.73 -13.92
C PHE A 323 6.05 15.00 -14.55
N ARG A 324 6.86 15.77 -15.29
CA ARG A 324 6.38 16.96 -16.02
C ARG A 324 5.31 16.60 -17.06
N THR A 325 5.47 15.45 -17.73
CA THR A 325 4.47 14.98 -18.71
C THR A 325 3.17 14.57 -18.03
N MET A 326 3.25 13.88 -16.90
CA MET A 326 2.07 13.50 -16.12
C MET A 326 1.36 14.74 -15.54
N GLU A 327 2.09 15.68 -14.95
CA GLU A 327 1.50 16.92 -14.42
C GLU A 327 0.83 17.76 -15.50
N LYS A 328 1.42 17.83 -16.70
CA LYS A 328 0.80 18.50 -17.85
C LYS A 328 -0.54 17.88 -18.25
N LYS A 329 -0.71 16.56 -18.06
CA LYS A 329 -1.92 15.81 -18.45
C LYS A 329 -2.95 15.72 -17.34
N LEU A 330 -2.52 15.63 -16.08
CA LEU A 330 -3.34 15.31 -14.92
C LEU A 330 -3.53 16.49 -13.96
N GLY A 331 -2.75 17.57 -14.13
CA GLY A 331 -2.65 18.65 -13.17
C GLY A 331 -1.64 18.34 -12.06
N LYS A 332 -1.63 19.16 -11.01
CA LYS A 332 -0.72 18.99 -9.88
C LYS A 332 -0.95 17.63 -9.22
N LEU A 333 0.12 16.87 -9.04
CA LEU A 333 0.08 15.55 -8.41
C LEU A 333 0.38 15.67 -6.92
N ASN A 334 -0.41 14.98 -6.09
CA ASN A 334 -0.19 14.90 -4.65
C ASN A 334 0.59 13.62 -4.32
N ILE A 335 1.92 13.71 -4.42
CA ILE A 335 2.83 12.56 -4.32
C ILE A 335 3.76 12.72 -3.13
N ILE A 336 4.00 11.62 -2.41
CA ILE A 336 5.12 11.44 -1.49
C ILE A 336 6.13 10.52 -2.17
N VAL A 337 7.42 10.81 -2.06
CA VAL A 337 8.46 9.97 -2.68
C VAL A 337 9.23 9.18 -1.64
N GLU A 338 9.36 7.88 -1.88
CA GLU A 338 10.27 7.03 -1.12
C GLU A 338 11.70 7.24 -1.63
N ASP A 339 12.47 8.02 -0.87
CA ASP A 339 13.87 8.37 -1.14
C ASP A 339 14.79 7.86 -0.04
N LEU A 340 14.61 6.60 0.40
CA LEU A 340 15.50 5.95 1.36
C LEU A 340 16.61 5.16 0.63
N GLY A 341 17.56 4.64 1.41
CA GLY A 341 18.67 3.83 0.91
C GLY A 341 19.78 4.66 0.24
N PHE A 342 20.33 4.16 -0.87
CA PHE A 342 21.48 4.76 -1.55
C PHE A 342 21.08 5.96 -2.43
N LEU A 343 21.33 7.17 -1.93
CA LEU A 343 21.02 8.43 -2.59
C LEU A 343 22.27 9.09 -3.17
N THR A 344 22.34 9.16 -4.50
CA THR A 344 23.38 9.92 -5.19
C THR A 344 22.99 11.41 -5.25
N PRO A 345 23.94 12.32 -5.53
CA PRO A 345 23.62 13.73 -5.78
C PRO A 345 22.57 13.94 -6.90
N SER A 346 22.50 13.05 -7.90
CA SER A 346 21.48 13.11 -8.95
C SER A 346 20.09 12.75 -8.45
N VAL A 347 19.97 11.73 -7.58
CA VAL A 347 18.69 11.37 -6.93
C VAL A 347 18.19 12.51 -6.05
N LEU A 348 19.06 13.10 -5.23
CA LEU A 348 18.71 14.25 -4.39
C LEU A 348 18.23 15.44 -5.23
N LYS A 349 18.88 15.66 -6.39
CA LYS A 349 18.44 16.67 -7.35
C LYS A 349 17.08 16.33 -7.95
N LEU A 350 16.80 15.07 -8.29
CA LEU A 350 15.50 14.64 -8.81
C LEU A 350 14.38 14.88 -7.80
N VAL A 351 14.59 14.52 -6.53
CA VAL A 351 13.63 14.78 -5.44
C VAL A 351 13.39 16.28 -5.29
N LYS A 352 14.45 17.10 -5.28
CA LYS A 352 14.33 18.55 -5.20
C LYS A 352 13.58 19.15 -6.39
N ASP A 353 13.91 18.72 -7.61
CA ASP A 353 13.30 19.22 -8.85
C ASP A 353 11.83 18.80 -8.99
N SER A 354 11.41 17.69 -8.35
CA SER A 354 10.02 17.22 -8.39
C SER A 354 9.10 18.05 -7.49
N GLY A 355 9.65 18.65 -6.42
CA GLY A 355 8.87 19.37 -5.43
C GLY A 355 8.04 18.47 -4.51
N PHE A 356 8.17 17.15 -4.62
CA PHE A 356 7.49 16.19 -3.75
C PHE A 356 8.26 16.04 -2.42
N PRO A 357 7.57 15.88 -1.28
CA PRO A 357 8.22 15.60 -0.01
C PRO A 357 8.85 14.19 -0.01
N GLY A 358 10.10 14.12 0.41
CA GLY A 358 10.81 12.88 0.72
C GLY A 358 10.49 12.36 2.13
N MET A 359 11.05 11.20 2.47
CA MET A 359 10.84 10.47 3.70
C MET A 359 12.04 10.59 4.67
N LYS A 360 11.76 10.60 5.97
CA LYS A 360 12.76 10.46 7.03
C LYS A 360 12.32 9.37 8.00
N VAL A 361 13.20 8.42 8.32
CA VAL A 361 12.87 7.28 9.20
C VAL A 361 13.71 7.33 10.48
N ILE A 362 13.07 7.50 11.62
CA ILE A 362 13.73 7.65 12.93
C ILE A 362 14.59 6.43 13.29
N GLN A 363 14.18 5.21 12.95
CA GLN A 363 15.00 4.02 13.20
C GLN A 363 16.37 4.04 12.49
N PHE A 364 16.54 4.84 11.43
CA PHE A 364 17.82 5.02 10.73
C PHE A 364 18.67 6.17 11.31
N ALA A 365 18.13 6.95 12.24
CA ALA A 365 18.78 8.13 12.81
C ALA A 365 19.98 7.80 13.71
N PHE A 366 20.00 6.61 14.29
CA PHE A 366 20.88 6.30 15.42
C PHE A 366 21.97 5.28 15.08
N ASP A 367 22.32 5.10 13.81
CA ASP A 367 23.57 4.39 13.51
C ASP A 367 24.72 5.15 14.16
N SER A 368 25.50 4.44 14.98
CA SER A 368 26.57 5.04 15.79
C SER A 368 27.90 5.11 15.03
N ARG A 369 27.96 4.54 13.82
CA ARG A 369 29.18 4.44 13.01
C ARG A 369 29.42 5.68 12.13
N GLU A 370 28.36 6.40 11.76
CA GLU A 370 28.40 7.54 10.85
C GLU A 370 27.38 8.62 11.27
N GLY A 371 27.57 9.86 10.83
CA GLY A 371 26.54 10.90 11.00
C GLY A 371 25.31 10.58 10.15
N SER A 372 24.11 10.77 10.70
CA SER A 372 22.85 10.40 10.02
C SER A 372 22.01 11.62 9.65
N ASP A 373 21.70 11.74 8.36
CA ASP A 373 20.70 12.68 7.83
C ASP A 373 19.28 12.38 8.36
N TYR A 374 19.10 11.24 9.04
CA TYR A 374 17.86 10.85 9.68
C TYR A 374 17.74 11.34 11.12
N LEU A 375 18.68 12.10 11.67
CA LEU A 375 18.51 12.77 12.98
C LEU A 375 17.50 13.93 12.88
N PRO A 376 16.53 14.05 13.81
CA PRO A 376 15.46 15.07 13.74
C PRO A 376 15.92 16.53 13.56
N HIS A 377 17.12 16.91 14.03
CA HIS A 377 17.63 18.28 13.87
C HIS A 377 18.14 18.57 12.45
N ASN A 378 18.36 17.55 11.62
CA ASN A 378 18.80 17.67 10.23
C ASN A 378 17.64 17.77 9.23
N TYR A 379 16.39 17.67 9.70
CA TYR A 379 15.24 17.66 8.81
C TYR A 379 14.94 19.04 8.25
N GLU A 380 14.49 19.07 7.00
CA GLU A 380 13.76 20.22 6.44
C GLU A 380 12.26 20.07 6.72
N LYS A 381 11.50 21.16 6.59
CA LYS A 381 10.04 21.14 6.83
C LYS A 381 9.30 20.25 5.83
N HIS A 382 9.66 20.32 4.55
CA HIS A 382 8.95 19.65 3.46
C HIS A 382 9.34 18.17 3.35
N CYS A 383 9.06 17.40 4.39
CA CYS A 383 9.30 15.96 4.46
C CYS A 383 8.21 15.23 5.24
N VAL A 384 8.15 13.92 5.05
CA VAL A 384 7.30 13.01 5.81
C VAL A 384 8.17 12.17 6.75
N VAL A 385 7.94 12.32 8.05
CA VAL A 385 8.72 11.63 9.08
C VAL A 385 7.98 10.37 9.53
N TYR A 386 8.69 9.25 9.56
CA TYR A 386 8.23 7.96 10.03
C TYR A 386 9.04 7.52 11.24
N THR A 387 8.43 6.82 12.19
CA THR A 387 9.22 6.07 13.18
C THR A 387 9.91 4.88 12.53
N GLY A 388 9.12 4.10 11.82
CA GLY A 388 9.49 3.01 10.92
C GLY A 388 8.42 2.89 9.83
N THR A 389 8.73 2.14 8.78
CA THR A 389 7.78 1.75 7.72
C THR A 389 7.30 0.31 7.96
N HIS A 390 6.58 -0.27 7.00
CA HIS A 390 6.19 -1.68 7.04
C HIS A 390 7.36 -2.65 6.88
N ASP A 391 8.50 -2.21 6.32
CA ASP A 391 9.73 -3.01 6.17
C ASP A 391 10.61 -3.01 7.41
N ASN A 392 10.36 -2.08 8.32
CA ASN A 392 11.08 -1.94 9.56
C ASN A 392 10.49 -2.88 10.63
N ASP A 393 11.31 -3.25 11.61
CA ASP A 393 10.80 -3.85 12.84
C ASP A 393 9.96 -2.80 13.61
N THR A 394 9.12 -3.22 14.56
CA THR A 394 8.44 -2.28 15.45
C THR A 394 9.47 -1.54 16.30
N LEU A 395 9.13 -0.39 16.89
CA LEU A 395 10.07 0.31 17.77
C LEU A 395 10.49 -0.56 18.96
N MET A 396 9.58 -1.34 19.53
CA MET A 396 9.93 -2.26 20.62
C MET A 396 10.79 -3.43 20.15
N GLY A 397 10.56 -3.93 18.93
CA GLY A 397 11.45 -4.90 18.28
C GLY A 397 12.85 -4.33 18.05
N TRP A 398 12.95 -3.15 17.44
CA TRP A 398 14.18 -2.42 17.21
C TRP A 398 14.96 -2.15 18.50
N MET A 399 14.31 -1.68 19.56
CA MET A 399 14.95 -1.46 20.88
C MET A 399 15.60 -2.73 21.45
N LYS A 400 15.09 -3.92 21.07
CA LYS A 400 15.60 -5.22 21.50
C LYS A 400 16.69 -5.77 20.58
N THR A 401 16.60 -5.54 19.28
CA THR A 401 17.44 -6.21 18.26
C THR A 401 18.53 -5.33 17.67
N ALA A 402 18.37 -4.00 17.70
CA ALA A 402 19.35 -3.07 17.18
C ALA A 402 20.67 -3.09 17.98
N PRO A 403 21.80 -2.66 17.38
CA PRO A 403 23.08 -2.58 18.08
C PRO A 403 22.96 -1.77 19.38
N LYS A 404 23.57 -2.28 20.47
CA LYS A 404 23.50 -1.63 21.80
C LYS A 404 23.96 -0.17 21.80
N ALA A 405 24.97 0.15 20.98
CA ALA A 405 25.47 1.52 20.83
C ALA A 405 24.42 2.45 20.20
N SER A 406 23.70 1.98 19.18
CA SER A 406 22.58 2.70 18.55
C SER A 406 21.42 2.91 19.50
N VAL A 407 21.03 1.87 20.27
CA VAL A 407 19.98 1.99 21.29
C VAL A 407 20.38 2.98 22.39
N LYS A 408 21.64 2.94 22.84
CA LYS A 408 22.16 3.90 23.83
C LYS A 408 22.09 5.33 23.28
N PHE A 409 22.55 5.54 22.05
CA PHE A 409 22.51 6.85 21.41
C PHE A 409 21.07 7.37 21.26
N ALA A 410 20.12 6.53 20.84
CA ALA A 410 18.71 6.91 20.76
C ALA A 410 18.14 7.33 22.12
N LYS A 411 18.46 6.59 23.19
CA LYS A 411 18.04 6.92 24.56
C LYS A 411 18.56 8.29 25.00
N GLU A 412 19.84 8.58 24.74
CA GLU A 412 20.46 9.85 25.10
C GLU A 412 19.92 11.01 24.26
N TYR A 413 19.84 10.83 22.94
CA TYR A 413 19.43 11.88 21.99
C TYR A 413 17.95 12.28 22.15
N LEU A 414 17.05 11.30 22.32
CA LEU A 414 15.60 11.57 22.46
C LEU A 414 15.14 11.71 23.92
N ASN A 415 16.06 11.52 24.88
CA ASN A 415 15.76 11.45 26.31
C ASN A 415 14.65 10.41 26.61
N LEU A 416 14.86 9.16 26.17
CA LEU A 416 13.86 8.09 26.30
C LEU A 416 13.80 7.56 27.73
N THR A 417 12.59 7.39 28.26
CA THR A 417 12.35 6.87 29.63
C THR A 417 11.43 5.65 29.61
N GLU A 418 11.54 4.79 30.63
CA GLU A 418 10.65 3.64 30.80
C GLU A 418 9.22 4.07 31.17
N GLU A 419 9.08 5.17 31.93
CA GLU A 419 7.79 5.72 32.34
C GLU A 419 6.96 6.20 31.14
N GLU A 420 7.59 6.90 30.19
CA GLU A 420 6.95 7.26 28.93
C GLU A 420 6.67 6.01 28.08
N GLY A 421 7.57 5.03 28.14
CA GLY A 421 7.65 3.91 27.21
C GLY A 421 8.54 4.28 26.02
N PHE A 422 9.53 3.45 25.72
CA PHE A 422 10.55 3.78 24.71
C PHE A 422 9.94 4.02 23.31
N ASN A 423 8.93 3.25 22.91
CA ASN A 423 8.18 3.48 21.67
C ASN A 423 7.51 4.86 21.65
N TRP A 424 6.90 5.29 22.75
CA TRP A 424 6.27 6.62 22.85
C TRP A 424 7.28 7.75 22.81
N GLY A 425 8.43 7.61 23.47
CA GLY A 425 9.52 8.59 23.38
C GLY A 425 10.13 8.69 21.96
N MET A 426 10.20 7.57 21.23
CA MET A 426 10.63 7.58 19.83
C MET A 426 9.59 8.22 18.90
N MET A 427 8.29 7.90 19.08
CA MET A 427 7.21 8.59 18.38
C MET A 427 7.17 10.08 18.71
N ARG A 428 7.41 10.47 19.97
CA ARG A 428 7.59 11.87 20.39
C ARG A 428 8.69 12.56 19.60
N GLY A 429 9.81 11.90 19.36
CA GLY A 429 10.87 12.41 18.49
C GLY A 429 10.40 12.74 17.07
N ALA A 430 9.60 11.84 16.46
CA ALA A 430 9.00 12.07 15.14
C ALA A 430 8.02 13.26 15.17
N TRP A 431 7.11 13.29 16.14
CA TRP A 431 6.10 14.34 16.26
C TRP A 431 6.71 15.71 16.61
N ALA A 432 7.76 15.76 17.42
CA ALA A 432 8.45 17.00 17.77
C ALA A 432 9.30 17.58 16.62
N SER A 433 9.68 16.75 15.64
CA SER A 433 10.51 17.18 14.51
C SER A 433 9.86 18.28 13.65
N VAL A 434 10.64 18.95 12.80
CA VAL A 434 10.15 20.04 11.94
C VAL A 434 9.35 19.60 10.71
N GLY A 435 9.33 18.31 10.37
CA GLY A 435 8.64 17.78 9.20
C GLY A 435 7.13 18.08 9.20
N ASP A 436 6.60 18.47 8.04
CA ASP A 436 5.21 18.86 7.81
C ASP A 436 4.25 17.70 8.12
N MET A 437 4.65 16.46 7.84
CA MET A 437 3.85 15.27 8.12
C MET A 437 4.62 14.27 8.99
N ALA A 438 3.96 13.68 9.99
CA ALA A 438 4.53 12.62 10.80
C ALA A 438 3.59 11.40 10.84
N ILE A 439 4.05 10.26 10.32
CA ILE A 439 3.29 9.01 10.25
C ILE A 439 3.91 7.98 11.20
N VAL A 440 3.08 7.31 12.00
CA VAL A 440 3.53 6.22 12.87
C VAL A 440 2.79 4.91 12.56
N PRO A 441 3.46 3.75 12.52
CA PRO A 441 2.80 2.44 12.45
C PRO A 441 1.89 2.19 13.65
N MET A 442 0.76 1.52 13.42
CA MET A 442 -0.16 1.14 14.49
C MET A 442 0.50 0.25 15.56
N GLN A 443 1.45 -0.60 15.16
CA GLN A 443 2.23 -1.44 16.06
C GLN A 443 3.01 -0.65 17.11
N ASP A 444 3.53 0.52 16.73
CA ASP A 444 4.27 1.41 17.62
C ASP A 444 3.34 2.07 18.64
N LEU A 445 2.10 2.41 18.24
CA LEU A 445 1.09 2.98 19.14
C LEU A 445 0.67 1.99 20.24
N ILE A 446 0.43 0.74 19.86
CA ILE A 446 0.04 -0.31 20.80
C ILE A 446 1.23 -0.88 21.59
N GLY A 447 2.46 -0.69 21.09
CA GLY A 447 3.70 -1.03 21.80
C GLY A 447 4.05 -2.52 21.78
N ILE A 448 3.79 -3.22 20.67
CA ILE A 448 4.15 -4.64 20.50
C ILE A 448 5.57 -4.80 19.91
N GLY A 449 6.20 -5.94 20.17
CA GLY A 449 7.56 -6.26 19.71
C GLY A 449 7.60 -6.76 18.26
N SER A 450 8.67 -7.48 17.90
CA SER A 450 8.89 -8.00 16.54
C SER A 450 7.82 -8.99 16.07
N GLU A 451 6.99 -9.53 16.97
CA GLU A 451 5.78 -10.26 16.61
C GLU A 451 4.74 -9.40 15.84
N GLY A 452 4.89 -8.07 15.89
CA GLY A 452 4.11 -7.11 15.13
C GLY A 452 4.68 -6.72 13.78
N ARG A 453 5.88 -7.19 13.43
CA ARG A 453 6.56 -6.75 12.20
C ARG A 453 5.74 -7.12 10.97
N MET A 454 5.52 -6.15 10.08
CA MET A 454 4.69 -6.35 8.90
C MET A 454 5.46 -7.08 7.79
N ASN A 455 6.69 -6.67 7.52
CA ASN A 455 7.54 -7.32 6.53
C ASN A 455 9.00 -7.37 6.99
N THR A 456 9.65 -8.49 6.70
CA THR A 456 11.11 -8.59 6.71
C THR A 456 11.57 -8.67 5.26
N PRO A 457 12.22 -7.62 4.72
CA PRO A 457 12.70 -7.64 3.35
C PRO A 457 13.59 -8.85 3.05
N SER A 458 13.47 -9.37 1.82
CA SER A 458 14.26 -10.51 1.33
C SER A 458 14.04 -11.84 2.07
N THR A 459 12.89 -12.04 2.73
CA THR A 459 12.49 -13.34 3.29
C THR A 459 11.24 -13.92 2.62
N LEU A 460 11.09 -15.24 2.71
CA LEU A 460 9.89 -15.96 2.28
C LEU A 460 9.08 -16.40 3.50
N GLY A 461 7.78 -16.14 3.50
CA GLY A 461 6.85 -16.49 4.58
C GLY A 461 6.92 -15.59 5.82
N GLY A 462 5.83 -15.55 6.60
CA GLY A 462 5.73 -14.76 7.83
C GLY A 462 5.60 -13.24 7.63
N ASN A 463 5.34 -12.80 6.40
CA ASN A 463 5.19 -11.40 6.01
C ASN A 463 3.73 -11.08 5.70
N TRP A 464 3.34 -9.83 5.91
CA TRP A 464 2.00 -9.29 5.61
C TRP A 464 0.86 -9.89 6.43
N GLU A 465 1.20 -10.70 7.44
CA GLU A 465 0.25 -11.47 8.23
C GLU A 465 -0.27 -10.68 9.44
N TRP A 466 0.49 -9.73 9.98
CA TRP A 466 0.13 -9.10 11.26
C TRP A 466 -1.25 -8.42 11.27
N ARG A 467 -1.99 -8.64 12.36
CA ARG A 467 -3.30 -8.03 12.64
C ARG A 467 -3.37 -7.51 14.07
N ALA A 468 -4.03 -6.36 14.23
CA ALA A 468 -4.45 -5.88 15.53
C ALA A 468 -5.64 -6.70 16.05
N THR A 469 -5.81 -6.73 17.37
CA THR A 469 -7.04 -7.19 18.01
C THR A 469 -7.90 -6.00 18.45
N SER A 470 -9.21 -6.19 18.52
CA SER A 470 -10.16 -5.10 18.78
C SER A 470 -9.96 -4.45 20.16
N ASP A 471 -9.44 -5.18 21.14
CA ASP A 471 -9.12 -4.70 22.48
C ASP A 471 -7.87 -3.81 22.52
N GLN A 472 -7.04 -3.79 21.46
CA GLN A 472 -5.85 -2.93 21.37
C GLN A 472 -6.19 -1.50 20.89
N ILE A 473 -7.27 -1.33 20.12
CA ILE A 473 -7.66 -0.05 19.51
C ILE A 473 -8.68 0.68 20.41
N THR A 474 -8.18 1.25 21.51
CA THR A 474 -9.05 1.77 22.60
C THR A 474 -9.22 3.29 22.59
N GLY A 475 -10.29 3.77 23.23
CA GLY A 475 -10.46 5.20 23.50
C GLY A 475 -9.36 5.80 24.40
N LYS A 476 -8.75 4.99 25.29
CA LYS A 476 -7.61 5.43 26.11
C LYS A 476 -6.38 5.68 25.23
N LEU A 477 -6.14 4.80 24.25
CA LEU A 477 -5.06 4.98 23.29
C LEU A 477 -5.29 6.24 22.43
N ALA A 478 -6.52 6.45 21.93
CA ALA A 478 -6.87 7.64 21.16
C ALA A 478 -6.63 8.94 21.95
N LYS A 479 -7.09 8.99 23.21
CA LYS A 479 -6.87 10.15 24.10
C LYS A 479 -5.39 10.41 24.36
N ARG A 480 -4.58 9.36 24.51
CA ARG A 480 -3.13 9.51 24.68
C ARG A 480 -2.51 10.09 23.41
N LEU A 481 -2.84 9.54 22.24
CA LEU A 481 -2.33 10.01 20.95
C LEU A 481 -2.72 11.47 20.68
N TYR A 482 -3.99 11.84 20.93
CA TYR A 482 -4.49 13.21 20.79
C TYR A 482 -3.64 14.21 21.59
N LYS A 483 -3.33 13.91 22.87
CA LYS A 483 -2.50 14.80 23.71
C LYS A 483 -1.11 15.07 23.12
N TYR A 484 -0.50 14.09 22.46
CA TYR A 484 0.77 14.32 21.77
C TYR A 484 0.57 15.17 20.51
N MET A 485 -0.51 14.97 19.77
CA MET A 485 -0.80 15.79 18.59
C MET A 485 -1.05 17.25 18.97
N GLU A 486 -1.83 17.48 20.02
CA GLU A 486 -2.04 18.81 20.61
C GLU A 486 -0.71 19.45 21.04
N MET A 487 0.09 18.74 21.85
CA MET A 487 1.37 19.22 22.36
C MET A 487 2.35 19.62 21.26
N TYR A 488 2.37 18.92 20.13
CA TYR A 488 3.29 19.18 19.01
C TYR A 488 2.68 19.94 17.84
N GLY A 489 1.45 20.46 18.02
CA GLY A 489 0.72 21.26 17.03
C GLY A 489 0.47 20.50 15.73
N ARG A 490 -0.04 19.26 15.84
CA ARG A 490 -0.30 18.34 14.73
C ARG A 490 -1.76 17.87 14.64
N LEU A 491 -2.65 18.45 15.45
CA LEU A 491 -4.09 18.16 15.36
C LEU A 491 -4.61 18.50 13.97
N ASN A 492 -5.63 17.74 13.56
CA ASN A 492 -6.36 18.04 12.35
C ASN A 492 -7.18 19.32 12.54
N LYS A 493 -6.79 20.40 11.87
CA LYS A 493 -7.42 21.73 12.02
C LYS A 493 -8.89 21.77 11.61
N ASP A 494 -9.30 20.94 10.65
CA ASP A 494 -10.70 20.83 10.25
C ASP A 494 -11.57 20.42 11.46
N GLN A 495 -11.00 19.66 12.40
CA GLN A 495 -11.66 19.28 13.65
C GLN A 495 -11.57 20.37 14.72
N GLU A 496 -10.47 21.12 14.79
CA GLU A 496 -10.36 22.26 15.71
C GLU A 496 -11.42 23.33 15.40
N GLU A 497 -11.62 23.64 14.12
CA GLU A 497 -12.65 24.60 13.68
C GLU A 497 -14.07 24.09 13.96
N GLU A 498 -14.38 22.80 13.71
CA GLU A 498 -15.67 22.19 14.07
C GLU A 498 -15.94 22.25 15.59
N GLU A 499 -14.95 21.87 16.41
CA GLU A 499 -15.11 21.84 17.88
C GLU A 499 -15.23 23.24 18.50
N GLU A 500 -14.50 24.23 17.98
CA GLU A 500 -14.65 25.64 18.38
C GLU A 500 -16.04 26.17 18.05
N THR A 501 -16.56 25.86 16.86
CA THR A 501 -17.89 26.28 16.41
C THR A 501 -18.99 25.62 17.28
N GLU A 502 -18.92 24.32 17.54
CA GLU A 502 -19.85 23.63 18.44
C GLU A 502 -19.80 24.15 19.88
N ALA A 503 -18.61 24.53 20.37
CA ALA A 503 -18.44 25.08 21.71
C ALA A 503 -19.04 26.48 21.83
N GLU A 504 -18.95 27.31 20.79
CA GLU A 504 -19.63 28.61 20.71
C GLU A 504 -21.16 28.46 20.67
N GLU A 505 -21.70 27.55 19.84
CA GLU A 505 -23.14 27.29 19.79
C GLU A 505 -23.71 26.79 21.14
N LYS A 506 -22.96 25.91 21.83
CA LYS A 506 -23.34 25.45 23.18
C LYS A 506 -23.31 26.57 24.21
N LYS A 507 -22.38 27.52 24.12
CA LYS A 507 -22.34 28.71 25.00
C LYS A 507 -23.52 29.65 24.73
N VAL A 508 -23.84 29.93 23.47
CA VAL A 508 -24.98 30.78 23.09
C VAL A 508 -26.29 30.16 23.57
N SER A 509 -26.49 28.84 23.39
CA SER A 509 -27.70 28.16 23.87
C SER A 509 -27.84 28.06 25.40
N ALA A 510 -26.73 28.23 26.14
CA ALA A 510 -26.70 28.25 27.60
C ALA A 510 -26.92 29.66 28.17
N GLU A 511 -26.65 30.71 27.39
CA GLU A 511 -26.94 32.11 27.76
C GLU A 511 -28.39 32.53 27.41
N GLU A 512 -29.06 31.81 26.51
CA GLU A 512 -30.48 32.02 26.15
C GLU A 512 -31.49 31.26 27.04
N LYS A 513 -31.03 30.54 28.07
CA LYS A 513 -31.86 29.87 29.09
C LYS A 513 -31.65 30.48 30.46
#